data_AF-A0A958B0A4-F1
#
_entry.id   AF-A0A958B0A4-F1
#
_cell.length_a   1.000
_cell.length_b   1.000
_cell.length_c   1.000
_cell.angle_alpha   90.00
_cell.angle_beta   90.00
_cell.angle_gamma   90.00
#
_symmetry.space_group_name_H-M   'P 1'
#
loop_
_entity.id
_entity.type
_entity.pdbx_description
1 polymer ?
#
loop_
_entity_poly.entity_id
_entity_poly.type
_entity_poly.pdbx_seq_one_letter_code
_entity_poly.pdbx_strand_id
1 'polypeptide(L)' 'MSDFAVLQAGTPLLSRLHRITVPTPFAVGPVHAYLAEGDPLTLVDTGPDTEDALAALQGGLAGLGYDVSDVQRIVITHSH' A
#
# COMPACT_ATOMS: atom_id res chain seq x y z
N MET A 1 -8.83 -22.19 -16.11
CA MET A 1 -9.39 -21.27 -17.10
C MET A 1 -10.12 -20.20 -16.33
N SER A 2 -9.49 -19.02 -16.24
CA SER A 2 -10.07 -17.69 -16.01
C SER A 2 -11.52 -17.67 -15.52
N ASP A 3 -11.71 -17.57 -14.21
CA ASP A 3 -12.94 -17.02 -13.65
C ASP A 3 -12.71 -15.51 -13.49
N PHE A 4 -12.95 -14.76 -14.56
CA PHE A 4 -13.09 -13.30 -14.48
C PHE A 4 -14.43 -13.07 -13.77
N ALA A 5 -14.37 -13.11 -12.43
CA ALA A 5 -15.52 -12.82 -11.60
C ALA A 5 -16.11 -11.48 -12.03
N VAL A 6 -17.37 -11.57 -12.42
CA VAL A 6 -18.27 -10.48 -12.79
C VAL A 6 -18.06 -9.31 -11.84
N LEU A 7 -17.56 -8.19 -12.35
CA LEU A 7 -17.58 -6.90 -11.65
C LEU A 7 -19.06 -6.52 -11.46
N GLN A 8 -19.66 -6.94 -10.35
CA GLN A 8 -20.92 -6.36 -9.88
C GLN A 8 -20.69 -4.85 -9.71
N ALA A 9 -21.66 -4.04 -10.17
CA ALA A 9 -21.65 -2.58 -10.25
C ALA A 9 -20.71 -1.91 -9.23
N GLY A 10 -19.57 -1.45 -9.76
CA GLY A 10 -18.31 -1.32 -9.04
C GLY A 10 -18.28 -0.22 -7.99
N THR A 11 -17.75 -0.57 -6.81
CA THR A 11 -17.16 0.42 -5.92
C THR A 11 -16.18 1.28 -6.72
N PRO A 12 -16.24 2.62 -6.65
CA PRO A 12 -15.31 3.47 -7.39
C PRO A 12 -13.88 3.00 -7.13
N LEU A 13 -13.06 2.83 -8.18
CA LEU A 13 -11.68 2.32 -8.03
C LEU A 13 -10.88 3.05 -6.93
N LEU A 14 -11.12 4.35 -6.78
CA LEU A 14 -10.46 5.18 -5.77
C LEU A 14 -10.88 4.88 -4.33
N SER A 15 -12.02 4.24 -4.08
CA SER A 15 -12.45 3.90 -2.71
C SER A 15 -11.65 2.75 -2.11
N ARG A 16 -10.93 1.99 -2.94
CA ARG A 16 -10.11 0.83 -2.55
C ARG A 16 -8.61 1.13 -2.60
N LEU A 17 -8.24 2.40 -2.79
CA LEU A 17 -6.85 2.84 -2.86
C LEU A 17 -6.59 3.82 -1.72
N HIS A 18 -5.74 3.39 -0.79
CA HIS A 18 -5.49 4.11 0.44
C HIS A 18 -4.06 4.61 0.46
N ARG A 19 -3.87 5.91 0.72
CA ARG A 19 -2.56 6.51 0.85
C ARG A 19 -2.03 6.35 2.28
N ILE A 20 -0.80 5.90 2.40
CA ILE A 20 -0.04 5.86 3.65
C ILE A 20 1.15 6.81 3.50
N THR A 21 1.21 7.85 4.34
CA THR A 21 2.35 8.77 4.35
C THR A 21 3.49 8.17 5.17
N VAL A 22 4.67 8.07 4.57
CA VAL A 22 5.87 7.47 5.17
C VAL A 22 6.95 8.56 5.29
N PRO A 23 7.54 8.80 6.47
CA PRO A 23 8.61 9.77 6.61
C PRO A 23 9.87 9.30 5.87
N THR A 24 10.70 10.25 5.44
CA THR A 24 12.04 9.93 4.92
C THR A 24 13.08 10.82 5.59
N PRO A 25 14.35 10.36 5.69
CA PRO A 25 15.45 11.19 6.17
C PRO A 25 15.98 12.14 5.08
N PHE A 26 15.39 12.14 3.89
CA PHE A 26 15.88 12.86 2.73
C PHE A 26 15.20 14.23 2.59
N ALA A 27 15.87 15.17 1.93
CA ALA A 27 15.37 16.53 1.73
C ALA A 27 14.06 16.63 0.92
N VAL A 28 13.66 15.54 0.25
CA VAL A 28 12.39 15.44 -0.48
C VAL A 28 11.16 15.43 0.45
N GLY A 29 11.38 15.20 1.75
CA GLY A 29 10.32 15.11 2.75
C GLY A 29 9.61 13.75 2.75
N PRO A 30 8.40 13.66 3.34
CA PRO A 30 7.63 12.42 3.37
C PRO A 30 7.25 11.94 1.97
N VAL A 31 7.21 10.62 1.80
CA VAL A 31 6.74 9.94 0.58
C VAL A 31 5.43 9.21 0.85
N HIS A 32 4.88 8.56 -0.17
CA HIS A 32 3.60 7.88 -0.09
C HIS A 32 3.71 6.44 -0.58
N ALA A 33 3.30 5.51 0.27
CA ALA A 33 2.92 4.17 -0.14
C ALA A 33 1.41 4.15 -0.39
N TYR A 34 0.94 3.22 -1.24
CA TYR A 34 -0.48 3.05 -1.49
C TYR A 34 -0.90 1.60 -1.29
N LEU A 35 -1.89 1.37 -0.43
CA LEU A 35 -2.54 0.08 -0.31
C LEU A 35 -3.71 0.00 -1.30
N ALA A 36 -3.63 -0.92 -2.24
CA ALA A 36 -4.72 -1.26 -3.14
C ALA A 36 -5.42 -2.52 -2.62
N GLU A 37 -6.65 -2.36 -2.12
CA GLU A 37 -7.48 -3.49 -1.73
C GLU A 37 -7.94 -4.27 -2.95
N GLY A 38 -7.67 -5.57 -2.93
CA GLY A 38 -7.95 -6.49 -4.01
C GLY A 38 -7.49 -7.88 -3.61
N ASP A 39 -7.52 -8.80 -4.57
CA ASP A 39 -6.94 -10.13 -4.42
C ASP A 39 -5.90 -10.32 -5.53
N PRO A 40 -4.59 -10.27 -5.22
CA PRO A 40 -4.02 -10.16 -3.88
C PRO A 40 -4.01 -8.73 -3.31
N LEU A 41 -3.98 -8.60 -1.98
CA LEU A 41 -3.73 -7.34 -1.29
C LEU A 41 -2.35 -6.80 -1.71
N THR A 42 -2.34 -5.62 -2.32
CA THR A 42 -1.16 -5.08 -3.01
C THR A 42 -0.73 -3.76 -2.39
N LEU A 43 0.55 -3.67 -2.06
CA LEU A 43 1.20 -2.43 -1.64
C LEU A 43 2.03 -1.86 -2.80
N VAL A 44 1.89 -0.56 -3.07
CA VAL A 44 2.71 0.18 -4.03
C VAL A 44 3.69 1.05 -3.25
N ASP A 45 4.98 0.77 -3.43
CA ASP A 45 6.12 1.33 -2.68
C ASP A 45 6.07 1.11 -1.15
N THR A 46 7.20 1.27 -0.47
CA THR A 46 7.33 0.98 0.98
C THR A 46 7.95 2.11 1.80
N GLY A 47 8.61 3.08 1.15
CA GLY A 47 9.48 4.04 1.82
C GLY A 47 10.89 3.48 2.11
N PRO A 48 11.77 4.28 2.74
CA PRO A 48 13.16 3.90 3.01
C PRO A 48 13.26 2.85 4.13
N ASP A 49 14.38 2.13 4.17
CA ASP A 49 14.70 1.17 5.24
C ASP A 49 15.12 1.89 6.53
N THR A 50 14.14 2.42 7.25
CA THR A 50 14.31 3.06 8.56
C THR A 50 13.21 2.62 9.53
N GLU A 51 13.50 2.64 10.83
CA GLU A 51 12.52 2.28 11.87
C GLU A 51 11.28 3.18 11.83
N ASP A 52 11.46 4.50 11.64
CA ASP A 52 10.36 5.46 11.53
C ASP A 52 9.47 5.20 10.31
N ALA A 53 10.07 4.83 9.18
CA ALA A 53 9.34 4.50 7.97
C ALA A 53 8.53 3.21 8.14
N LEU A 54 9.15 2.17 8.70
CA LEU A 54 8.48 0.91 8.99
C LEU A 54 7.31 1.09 9.97
N ALA A 55 7.52 1.85 11.05
CA ALA A 55 6.48 2.13 12.04
C ALA A 55 5.30 2.92 11.43
N ALA A 56 5.58 3.92 10.59
CA ALA A 56 4.55 4.67 9.89
C ALA A 56 3.77 3.80 8.89
N LEU A 57 4.45 2.91 8.16
CA LEU A 57 3.82 1.97 7.23
C LEU A 57 2.91 0.99 7.98
N GLN A 58 3.43 0.35 9.04
CA GLN A 58 2.66 -0.55 9.91
C GLN A 58 1.45 0.15 10.52
N GLY A 59 1.61 1.35 11.05
CA GLY A 59 0.51 2.15 11.60
C GLY A 59 -0.54 2.50 10.54
N GLY A 60 -0.11 2.81 9.31
CA GLY A 60 -1.00 3.08 8.18
C GLY A 60 -1.81 1.85 7.77
N LEU A 61 -1.17 0.67 7.67
CA LEU A 61 -1.84 -0.60 7.38
C LEU A 61 -2.81 -0.99 8.51
N ALA A 62 -2.37 -0.89 9.76
CA ALA A 62 -3.19 -1.22 10.92
C ALA A 62 -4.42 -0.30 11.02
N GLY A 63 -4.28 0.99 10.68
CA GLY A 63 -5.39 1.93 10.57
C GLY A 63 -6.42 1.57 9.49
N LEU A 64 -6.06 0.71 8.54
CA LEU A 64 -6.93 0.14 7.51
C LEU A 64 -7.38 -1.30 7.84
N GLY A 65 -6.94 -1.86 8.99
CA GLY A 65 -7.31 -3.20 9.44
C GLY A 65 -6.44 -4.33 8.90
N TYR A 66 -5.23 -4.04 8.42
CA TYR A 66 -4.28 -5.04 7.89
C TYR A 66 -2.96 -5.03 8.65
N ASP A 67 -2.33 -6.20 8.74
CA ASP A 67 -0.93 -6.36 9.15
C ASP A 67 0.00 -6.42 7.93
N VAL A 68 1.29 -6.15 8.12
CA VAL A 68 2.30 -6.28 7.04
C VAL A 68 2.32 -7.70 6.45
N SER A 69 2.04 -8.72 7.27
CA SER A 69 1.96 -10.11 6.83
C SER A 69 0.78 -10.40 5.89
N ASP A 70 -0.23 -9.54 5.85
CA ASP A 70 -1.37 -9.69 4.95
C ASP A 70 -1.04 -9.22 3.52
N VAL A 71 0.01 -8.40 3.36
CA VAL A 71 0.45 -7.91 2.05
C VAL A 71 1.09 -9.05 1.27
N GLN A 72 0.44 -9.42 0.16
CA GLN A 72 0.86 -10.55 -0.67
C GLN A 72 1.62 -10.12 -1.93
N ARG A 73 1.53 -8.84 -2.28
CA ARG A 73 2.23 -8.26 -3.43
C ARG A 73 2.78 -6.90 -3.09
N ILE A 74 4.02 -6.66 -3.52
CA ILE A 74 4.64 -5.34 -3.52
C ILE A 74 4.93 -4.96 -4.98
N VAL A 75 4.51 -3.76 -5.36
CA VAL A 75 4.86 -3.13 -6.64
C VAL A 75 5.80 -1.97 -6.33
N ILE A 76 7.03 -2.05 -6.82
CA ILE A 76 8.02 -1.00 -6.69
C ILE A 76 7.98 -0.15 -7.97
N THR A 77 7.70 1.14 -7.82
CA THR A 77 7.58 2.05 -8.96
C THR A 77 8.93 2.30 -9.62
N HIS A 78 9.98 2.46 -8.81
CA HIS A 78 11.36 2.68 -9.24
C HIS A 78 12.34 2.38 -8.10
N SER A 79 13.65 2.36 -8.38
CA SER A 79 14.68 1.80 -7.50
C SER A 79 15.32 2.78 -6.48
N HIS A 80 14.72 3.93 -6.19
CA HIS A 80 15.27 4.88 -5.22
C HIS A 80 15.00 4.50 -3.78
#